data_AF-A0A7S3FJN7-F1
#
_entry.id   AF-A0A7S3FJN7-F1
#
_cell.length_a   1.000
_cell.length_b   1.000
_cell.length_c   1.000
_cell.angle_alpha   90.00
_cell.angle_beta   90.00
_cell.angle_gamma   90.00
#
_symmetry.space_group_name_H-M   'P 1'
#
loop_
_entity.id
_entity.type
_entity.pdbx_description
1 polymer ?
#
loop_
_entity_poly.entity_id
_entity_poly.type
_entity_poly.pdbx_seq_one_letter_code
_entity_poly.pdbx_strand_id
1 'polypeptide(L)'
;GVVLRARAAARAPDCLRRRLKRRQPASFMGAGKDAAATRTAESLGASATADEFVAFLNEAWTPFHAVAVAVRMLSAAGYERLDEMGSWQAALRPGGKYYFTRNGSAIVAFAVGSSYQPGGGFNIIGAHTDSPCPKIKPLSKASAHGYLQVGVAPYGGGLWHTWFDRDLSIAGRALVRDAKSGSVTPRLVKIAKPIMRIPTLAIHLSRTVNSEGFKPNFQTHMLPVLATSIKDELNKPAGDGTGTVADAAAGKKRARTEGGSGRDGGEGGG
;
A
#
# COMPACT_ATOMS: atom_id res chain seq x y z
N GLY A 1 -3.23 7.68 -4.96
CA GLY A 1 -1.96 7.71 -4.20
C GLY A 1 -1.34 6.33 -4.22
N VAL A 2 -0.02 6.27 -4.15
CA VAL A 2 0.76 5.02 -4.10
C VAL A 2 1.34 4.88 -2.69
N VAL A 3 1.28 3.68 -2.12
CA VAL A 3 1.52 3.37 -0.72
C VAL A 3 2.59 2.28 -0.63
N LEU A 4 3.45 2.37 0.39
CA LEU A 4 4.31 1.27 0.79
C LEU A 4 3.55 0.30 1.68
N ARG A 5 3.76 -1.00 1.47
CA ARG A 5 3.23 -2.04 2.33
C ARG A 5 4.35 -2.94 2.83
N ALA A 6 4.40 -3.15 4.14
CA ALA A 6 5.22 -4.19 4.74
C ALA A 6 4.63 -5.57 4.43
N ARG A 7 5.45 -6.47 3.88
CA ARG A 7 5.06 -7.86 3.67
C ARG A 7 5.20 -8.62 5.01
N ALA A 8 4.14 -9.28 5.44
CA ALA A 8 4.27 -10.37 6.40
C ALA A 8 4.96 -11.54 5.68
N ALA A 9 6.04 -12.09 6.26
CA ALA A 9 6.74 -13.23 5.66
C ALA A 9 5.77 -14.40 5.46
N ALA A 10 5.24 -14.56 4.24
CA ALA A 10 4.40 -15.68 3.91
C ALA A 10 5.28 -16.93 3.81
N ARG A 11 5.47 -17.61 4.95
CA ARG A 11 5.70 -19.06 4.95
C ARG A 11 4.34 -19.69 5.23
N ALA A 12 3.63 -20.10 4.18
CA ALA A 12 2.60 -21.11 4.34
C ALA A 12 3.33 -22.46 4.50
N PRO A 13 3.18 -23.20 5.62
CA PRO A 13 3.71 -24.54 5.69
C PRO A 13 2.75 -25.48 4.93
N ASP A 14 3.27 -26.12 3.89
CA ASP A 14 2.64 -27.19 3.09
C ASP A 14 2.12 -28.39 3.91
N CYS A 15 2.34 -28.42 5.23
CA CYS A 15 1.99 -29.53 6.11
C CYS A 15 0.49 -29.58 6.47
N LEU A 16 -0.27 -28.47 6.38
CA LEU A 16 -1.66 -28.46 6.83
C LEU A 16 -2.61 -29.20 5.87
N ARG A 17 -2.30 -29.24 4.57
CA ARG A 17 -3.15 -29.89 3.55
C ARG A 17 -3.18 -31.42 3.65
N ARG A 18 -2.19 -32.06 4.28
CA ARG A 18 -2.11 -33.54 4.35
C ARG A 18 -2.88 -34.17 5.52
N ARG A 19 -3.22 -33.41 6.57
CA ARG A 19 -3.86 -33.98 7.79
C ARG A 19 -5.37 -34.22 7.68
N LEU A 20 -6.04 -33.69 6.66
CA LEU A 20 -7.50 -33.78 6.51
C LEU A 20 -8.02 -35.04 5.78
N LYS A 21 -7.15 -35.92 5.25
CA LYS A 21 -7.59 -37.07 4.43
C LYS A 21 -7.60 -38.44 5.12
N ARG A 22 -7.34 -38.56 6.42
CA ARG A 22 -7.39 -39.86 7.12
C ARG A 22 -7.93 -39.73 8.53
N ARG A 23 -9.24 -39.95 8.69
CA ARG A 23 -9.87 -40.49 9.92
C ARG A 23 -11.31 -40.90 9.60
N GLN A 24 -11.52 -42.19 9.31
CA GLN A 24 -12.83 -42.82 9.47
C GLN A 24 -13.07 -43.00 10.98
N PRO A 25 -14.29 -42.77 11.50
CA PRO A 25 -14.58 -43.02 12.91
C PRO A 25 -14.94 -44.50 13.10
N ALA A 26 -14.22 -45.17 14.00
CA ALA A 26 -14.67 -46.41 14.60
C ALA A 26 -15.79 -46.10 15.60
N SER A 27 -16.81 -46.95 15.60
CA SER A 27 -17.98 -46.94 16.49
C SER A 27 -17.57 -47.02 17.96
N PHE A 28 -17.98 -46.05 18.77
CA PHE A 28 -18.08 -46.19 20.22
C PHE A 28 -19.39 -45.53 20.68
N MET A 29 -20.25 -46.34 21.30
CA MET A 29 -21.49 -45.89 21.95
C MET A 29 -21.14 -45.20 23.27
N GLY A 30 -21.69 -44.00 23.47
CA GLY A 30 -21.57 -43.24 24.71
C GLY A 30 -22.31 -41.92 24.56
N ALA A 31 -23.36 -41.74 25.37
CA ALA A 31 -24.21 -40.56 25.38
C ALA A 31 -23.41 -39.32 25.83
N GLY A 32 -23.36 -38.30 24.95
CA GLY A 32 -22.62 -37.05 25.16
C GLY A 32 -22.23 -36.33 23.87
N LYS A 33 -23.01 -36.48 22.79
CA LYS A 33 -22.61 -36.08 21.42
C LYS A 33 -22.91 -34.63 21.05
N ASP A 34 -23.84 -33.95 21.72
CA ASP A 34 -24.37 -32.69 21.17
C ASP A 34 -23.51 -31.46 21.51
N ALA A 35 -22.93 -31.39 22.72
CA ALA A 35 -22.08 -30.27 23.13
C ALA A 35 -20.65 -30.31 22.55
N ALA A 36 -20.17 -31.49 22.16
CA ALA A 36 -18.85 -31.65 21.53
C ALA A 36 -18.93 -31.38 20.02
N ALA A 37 -19.98 -31.87 19.34
CA ALA A 37 -20.21 -31.62 17.93
C ALA A 37 -20.47 -30.13 17.62
N THR A 38 -21.22 -29.44 18.50
CA THR A 38 -21.50 -28.00 18.37
C THR A 38 -20.22 -27.16 18.52
N ARG A 39 -19.37 -27.46 19.52
CA ARG A 39 -18.08 -26.77 19.69
C ARG A 39 -17.11 -27.00 18.53
N THR A 40 -17.13 -28.19 17.92
CA THR A 40 -16.33 -28.45 16.71
C THR A 40 -16.86 -27.71 15.49
N ALA A 41 -18.18 -27.58 15.32
CA ALA A 41 -18.76 -26.83 14.21
C ALA A 41 -18.54 -25.31 14.34
N GLU A 42 -18.70 -24.76 15.55
CA GLU A 42 -18.43 -23.34 15.84
C GLU A 42 -16.95 -23.00 15.67
N SER A 43 -16.03 -23.84 16.15
CA SER A 43 -14.59 -23.63 15.95
C SER A 43 -14.15 -23.76 14.49
N LEU A 44 -14.76 -24.65 13.71
CA LEU A 44 -14.52 -24.75 12.27
C LEU A 44 -15.06 -23.53 11.50
N GLY A 45 -16.23 -23.01 11.87
CA GLY A 45 -16.81 -21.79 11.30
C GLY A 45 -16.02 -20.51 11.64
N ALA A 46 -15.49 -20.44 12.86
CA ALA A 46 -14.60 -19.36 13.28
C ALA A 46 -13.26 -19.39 12.52
N SER A 47 -12.69 -20.58 12.29
CA SER A 47 -11.46 -20.75 11.50
C SER A 47 -11.66 -20.32 10.03
N ALA A 48 -12.80 -20.67 9.42
CA ALA A 48 -13.09 -20.29 8.04
C ALA A 48 -13.22 -18.77 7.86
N THR A 49 -13.96 -18.10 8.76
CA THR A 49 -14.08 -16.63 8.74
C THR A 49 -12.72 -15.94 8.89
N ALA A 50 -11.86 -16.44 9.78
CA ALA A 50 -10.53 -15.90 9.96
C ALA A 50 -9.66 -16.06 8.70
N ASP A 51 -9.73 -17.22 8.04
CA ASP A 51 -9.00 -17.48 6.79
C ASP A 51 -9.48 -16.57 5.65
N GLU A 52 -10.78 -16.36 5.52
CA GLU A 52 -11.37 -15.43 4.55
C GLU A 52 -10.94 -13.98 4.83
N PHE A 53 -10.90 -13.57 6.09
CA PHE A 53 -10.43 -12.26 6.49
C PHE A 53 -8.94 -12.08 6.17
N VAL A 54 -8.10 -13.08 6.45
CA VAL A 54 -6.67 -13.06 6.08
C VAL A 54 -6.51 -12.99 4.56
N ALA A 55 -7.32 -13.72 3.79
CA ALA A 55 -7.31 -13.66 2.34
C ALA A 55 -7.70 -12.25 1.83
N PHE A 56 -8.73 -11.64 2.43
CA PHE A 56 -9.11 -10.26 2.15
C PHE A 56 -7.95 -9.29 2.41
N LEU A 57 -7.32 -9.36 3.59
CA LEU A 57 -6.18 -8.51 3.96
C LEU A 57 -4.97 -8.72 3.04
N ASN A 58 -4.74 -9.94 2.56
CA ASN A 58 -3.66 -10.26 1.63
C ASN A 58 -3.87 -9.67 0.23
N GLU A 59 -5.11 -9.33 -0.13
CA GLU A 59 -5.42 -8.64 -1.39
C GLU A 59 -5.62 -7.13 -1.22
N ALA A 60 -6.19 -6.68 -0.11
CA ALA A 60 -6.52 -5.29 0.20
C ALA A 60 -5.31 -4.45 0.66
N TRP A 61 -4.27 -4.33 -0.19
CA TRP A 61 -3.02 -3.65 0.18
C TRP A 61 -3.15 -2.14 0.39
N THR A 62 -4.16 -1.52 -0.24
CA THR A 62 -4.45 -0.09 -0.18
C THR A 62 -5.96 0.10 -0.19
N PRO A 63 -6.50 1.29 0.13
CA PRO A 63 -7.95 1.57 0.01
C PRO A 63 -8.54 1.18 -1.35
N PHE A 64 -7.79 1.45 -2.43
CA PHE A 64 -8.20 1.08 -3.80
C PHE A 64 -8.31 -0.43 -4.02
N HIS A 65 -7.41 -1.22 -3.43
CA HIS A 65 -7.45 -2.67 -3.51
C HIS A 65 -8.54 -3.23 -2.60
N ALA A 66 -8.75 -2.65 -1.42
CA ALA A 66 -9.84 -3.02 -0.51
C ALA A 66 -11.20 -2.86 -1.21
N VAL A 67 -11.44 -1.71 -1.85
CA VAL A 67 -12.65 -1.49 -2.67
C VAL A 67 -12.71 -2.47 -3.83
N ALA A 68 -11.61 -2.72 -4.55
CA ALA A 68 -11.62 -3.68 -5.65
C ALA A 68 -11.95 -5.11 -5.20
N VAL A 69 -11.49 -5.54 -4.02
CA VAL A 69 -11.85 -6.83 -3.42
C VAL A 69 -13.33 -6.83 -3.05
N ALA A 70 -13.81 -5.79 -2.36
CA ALA A 70 -15.22 -5.66 -1.96
C ALA A 70 -16.16 -5.67 -3.18
N VAL A 71 -15.81 -4.97 -4.26
CA VAL A 71 -16.55 -5.01 -5.53
C VAL A 71 -16.64 -6.43 -6.06
N ARG A 72 -15.55 -7.19 -6.11
CA ARG A 72 -15.59 -8.59 -6.58
C ARG A 72 -16.49 -9.46 -5.72
N MET A 73 -16.43 -9.30 -4.39
CA MET A 73 -17.26 -10.05 -3.45
C MET A 73 -18.75 -9.69 -3.61
N LEU A 74 -19.08 -8.40 -3.73
CA LEU A 74 -20.45 -7.93 -3.92
C LEU A 74 -21.03 -8.38 -5.27
N SER A 75 -20.26 -8.26 -6.35
CA SER A 75 -20.68 -8.75 -7.68
C SER A 75 -20.92 -10.26 -7.65
N ALA A 76 -20.04 -11.05 -6.99
CA ALA A 76 -20.24 -12.49 -6.83
C ALA A 76 -21.49 -12.83 -5.99
N ALA A 77 -21.88 -11.95 -5.07
CA ALA A 77 -23.11 -12.05 -4.27
C ALA A 77 -24.37 -11.52 -4.99
N GLY A 78 -24.28 -11.17 -6.27
CA GLY A 78 -25.40 -10.70 -7.09
C GLY A 78 -25.78 -9.23 -6.88
N TYR A 79 -24.88 -8.41 -6.35
CA TYR A 79 -25.12 -6.96 -6.29
C TYR A 79 -24.84 -6.31 -7.65
N GLU A 80 -25.73 -5.39 -8.05
CA GLU A 80 -25.62 -4.60 -9.27
C GLU A 80 -24.84 -3.30 -9.02
N ARG A 81 -23.94 -2.93 -9.94
CA ARG A 81 -23.22 -1.67 -9.86
C ARG A 81 -24.09 -0.52 -10.34
N LEU A 82 -24.20 0.53 -9.54
CA LEU A 82 -24.79 1.81 -9.93
C LEU A 82 -23.70 2.79 -10.39
N ASP A 83 -24.04 3.59 -11.41
CA ASP A 83 -23.28 4.78 -11.75
C ASP A 83 -23.72 5.92 -10.83
N GLU A 84 -22.78 6.46 -10.06
CA GLU A 84 -23.05 7.51 -9.09
C GLU A 84 -23.54 8.81 -9.74
N MET A 85 -23.17 9.05 -11.00
CA MET A 85 -23.60 10.24 -11.76
C MET A 85 -24.89 10.00 -12.54
N GLY A 86 -25.36 8.76 -12.64
CA GLY A 86 -26.57 8.39 -13.37
C GLY A 86 -27.84 8.49 -12.51
N SER A 87 -29.00 8.58 -13.17
CA SER A 87 -30.29 8.43 -12.47
C SER A 87 -30.49 6.99 -12.02
N TRP A 88 -30.92 6.80 -10.77
CA TRP A 88 -31.17 5.47 -10.20
C TRP A 88 -32.64 5.05 -10.25
N GLN A 89 -33.55 5.94 -10.66
CA GLN A 89 -35.01 5.72 -10.55
C GLN A 89 -35.48 4.45 -11.24
N ALA A 90 -34.95 4.16 -12.43
CA ALA A 90 -35.31 2.95 -13.18
C ALA A 90 -34.60 1.68 -12.68
N ALA A 91 -33.50 1.83 -11.92
CA ALA A 91 -32.68 0.71 -11.48
C ALA A 91 -33.11 0.15 -10.12
N LEU A 92 -33.54 1.02 -9.20
CA LEU A 92 -33.88 0.66 -7.83
C LEU A 92 -35.25 -0.03 -7.74
N ARG A 93 -35.27 -1.21 -7.13
CA ARG A 93 -36.49 -1.97 -6.84
C ARG A 93 -36.43 -2.63 -5.46
N PRO A 94 -37.57 -2.83 -4.78
CA PRO A 94 -37.64 -3.68 -3.60
C PRO A 94 -37.05 -5.07 -3.86
N GLY A 95 -36.28 -5.59 -2.92
CA GLY A 95 -35.51 -6.83 -3.07
C GLY A 95 -34.20 -6.70 -3.85
N GLY A 96 -33.93 -5.53 -4.45
CA GLY A 96 -32.71 -5.26 -5.21
C GLY A 96 -31.46 -5.10 -4.32
N LYS A 97 -30.29 -5.41 -4.88
CA LYS A 97 -28.99 -5.31 -4.21
C LYS A 97 -28.04 -4.48 -5.06
N TYR A 98 -27.47 -3.44 -4.49
CA TYR A 98 -26.74 -2.43 -5.25
C TYR A 98 -25.47 -1.97 -4.56
N TYR A 99 -24.51 -1.50 -5.35
CA TYR A 99 -23.36 -0.77 -4.83
C TYR A 99 -22.90 0.31 -5.80
N PHE A 100 -22.26 1.35 -5.27
CA PHE A 100 -21.48 2.29 -6.06
C PHE A 100 -20.14 2.57 -5.37
N THR A 101 -19.19 3.12 -6.13
CA THR A 101 -17.87 3.47 -5.61
C THR A 101 -17.56 4.92 -5.92
N ARG A 102 -16.99 5.64 -4.94
CA ARG A 102 -16.51 7.01 -5.12
C ARG A 102 -14.99 7.05 -5.05
N ASN A 103 -14.35 7.71 -6.02
CA ASN A 103 -12.89 7.74 -6.20
C ASN A 103 -12.22 6.34 -6.26
N GLY A 104 -12.99 5.25 -6.35
CA GLY A 104 -12.47 3.88 -6.23
C GLY A 104 -11.79 3.57 -4.88
N SER A 105 -11.94 4.44 -3.86
CA SER A 105 -11.39 4.23 -2.51
C SER A 105 -12.46 4.14 -1.43
N ALA A 106 -13.68 4.57 -1.75
CA ALA A 106 -14.87 4.37 -0.94
C ALA A 106 -15.88 3.52 -1.73
N ILE A 107 -16.65 2.72 -0.99
CA ILE A 107 -17.73 1.90 -1.52
C ILE A 107 -18.93 2.01 -0.59
N VAL A 108 -20.11 2.12 -1.19
CA VAL A 108 -21.38 2.02 -0.48
C VAL A 108 -22.13 0.87 -1.13
N ALA A 109 -22.54 -0.09 -0.32
CA ALA A 109 -23.36 -1.23 -0.75
C ALA A 109 -24.60 -1.29 0.11
N PHE A 110 -25.75 -1.57 -0.51
CA PHE A 110 -27.02 -1.63 0.17
C PHE A 110 -27.94 -2.66 -0.49
N ALA A 111 -28.82 -3.25 0.31
CA ALA A 111 -29.87 -4.14 -0.15
C ALA A 111 -31.21 -3.52 0.24
N VAL A 112 -32.11 -3.38 -0.73
CA VAL A 112 -33.45 -2.84 -0.52
C VAL A 112 -34.33 -4.00 -0.06
N GLY A 113 -34.92 -3.90 1.12
CA GLY A 113 -35.85 -4.93 1.62
C GLY A 113 -37.04 -5.09 0.68
N SER A 114 -37.56 -6.32 0.53
CA SER A 114 -38.69 -6.59 -0.37
C SER A 114 -39.98 -5.84 0.02
N SER A 115 -40.12 -5.49 1.31
CA SER A 115 -41.25 -4.72 1.84
C SER A 115 -40.92 -3.25 2.09
N TYR A 116 -39.74 -2.78 1.64
CA TYR A 116 -39.34 -1.38 1.83
C TYR A 116 -40.29 -0.45 1.08
N GLN A 117 -40.70 0.63 1.75
CA GLN A 117 -41.45 1.73 1.16
C GLN A 117 -40.72 3.04 1.42
N PRO A 118 -40.79 4.04 0.50
CA PRO A 118 -40.23 5.36 0.74
C PRO A 118 -40.72 5.94 2.08
N GLY A 119 -39.78 6.47 2.87
CA GLY A 119 -40.04 6.89 4.26
C GLY A 119 -39.69 5.83 5.31
N GLY A 120 -39.43 4.59 4.91
CA GLY A 120 -38.89 3.55 5.78
C GLY A 120 -37.44 3.81 6.23
N GLY A 121 -37.06 3.20 7.35
CA GLY A 121 -35.73 3.36 7.96
C GLY A 121 -34.59 2.60 7.27
N PHE A 122 -33.37 2.83 7.75
CA PHE A 122 -32.14 2.20 7.24
C PHE A 122 -31.35 1.55 8.38
N ASN A 123 -30.81 0.36 8.13
CA ASN A 123 -29.82 -0.28 8.99
C ASN A 123 -28.44 -0.06 8.37
N ILE A 124 -27.62 0.78 9.00
CA ILE A 124 -26.35 1.25 8.43
C ILE A 124 -25.18 0.79 9.30
N ILE A 125 -24.17 0.18 8.65
CA ILE A 125 -22.87 -0.13 9.25
C ILE A 125 -21.82 0.70 8.53
N GLY A 126 -21.08 1.49 9.29
CA GLY A 126 -19.97 2.31 8.79
C GLY A 126 -18.62 1.73 9.17
N ALA A 127 -17.68 1.73 8.23
CA ALA A 127 -16.26 1.43 8.43
C ALA A 127 -15.42 2.28 7.46
N HIS A 128 -14.10 2.22 7.58
CA HIS A 128 -13.18 2.92 6.69
C HIS A 128 -12.18 1.95 6.05
N THR A 129 -11.72 2.26 4.83
CA THR A 129 -10.90 1.37 3.98
C THR A 129 -9.40 1.66 4.05
N ASP A 130 -9.01 2.70 4.79
CA ASP A 130 -7.63 3.15 4.89
C ASP A 130 -6.97 2.74 6.21
N SER A 131 -5.64 2.79 6.20
CA SER A 131 -4.82 2.47 7.35
C SER A 131 -3.57 3.34 7.33
N PRO A 132 -2.97 3.65 8.50
CA PRO A 132 -1.74 4.41 8.54
C PRO A 132 -0.62 3.74 7.74
N CYS A 133 0.06 4.50 6.88
CA CYS A 133 1.09 3.98 5.99
C CYS A 133 2.02 5.08 5.44
N PRO A 134 3.23 4.73 4.95
CA PRO A 134 4.03 5.63 4.15
C PRO A 134 3.44 5.77 2.74
N LYS A 135 3.14 7.00 2.32
CA LYS A 135 2.75 7.32 0.94
C LYS A 135 3.93 7.87 0.16
N ILE A 136 4.07 7.46 -1.10
CA ILE A 136 5.10 8.00 -1.99
C ILE A 136 4.76 9.47 -2.28
N LYS A 137 5.75 10.36 -2.13
CA LYS A 137 5.61 11.79 -2.45
C LYS A 137 5.48 12.00 -3.97
N PRO A 138 4.80 13.07 -4.42
CA PRO A 138 4.76 13.41 -5.84
C PRO A 138 6.14 13.53 -6.47
N LEU A 139 7.05 14.23 -5.79
CA LEU A 139 8.49 14.24 -6.08
C LEU A 139 9.18 13.29 -5.10
N SER A 140 9.44 12.07 -5.55
CA SER A 140 9.96 10.98 -4.71
C SER A 140 11.38 10.55 -5.04
N LYS A 141 12.00 11.09 -6.09
CA LYS A 141 13.41 10.79 -6.40
C LYS A 141 14.32 11.33 -5.29
N ALA A 142 15.10 10.45 -4.66
CA ALA A 142 16.13 10.82 -3.71
C ALA A 142 17.35 9.91 -3.88
N SER A 143 18.52 10.39 -3.50
CA SER A 143 19.76 9.62 -3.55
C SER A 143 20.74 10.10 -2.49
N ALA A 144 21.39 9.18 -1.80
CA ALA A 144 22.43 9.48 -0.82
C ALA A 144 23.40 8.30 -0.70
N HIS A 145 24.69 8.59 -0.53
CA HIS A 145 25.72 7.59 -0.23
C HIS A 145 25.73 6.36 -1.17
N GLY A 146 25.50 6.56 -2.47
CA GLY A 146 25.46 5.46 -3.47
C GLY A 146 24.16 4.65 -3.49
N TYR A 147 23.13 5.08 -2.76
CA TYR A 147 21.80 4.46 -2.75
C TYR A 147 20.77 5.33 -3.46
N LEU A 148 19.89 4.68 -4.21
CA LEU A 148 18.65 5.25 -4.71
C LEU A 148 17.56 5.06 -3.67
N GLN A 149 16.90 6.15 -3.30
CA GLN A 149 15.89 6.20 -2.24
C GLN A 149 14.57 6.76 -2.77
N VAL A 150 13.49 6.50 -2.03
CA VAL A 150 12.15 6.98 -2.38
C VAL A 150 11.62 7.92 -1.30
N GLY A 151 11.37 9.17 -1.67
CA GLY A 151 10.72 10.15 -0.80
C GLY A 151 9.30 9.71 -0.44
N VAL A 152 9.04 9.55 0.85
CA VAL A 152 7.74 9.13 1.41
C VAL A 152 7.26 10.14 2.44
N ALA A 153 5.95 10.14 2.68
CA ALA A 153 5.30 10.93 3.72
C ALA A 153 4.42 10.02 4.59
N PRO A 154 4.46 10.17 5.92
CA PRO A 154 3.50 9.55 6.83
C PRO A 154 2.05 9.89 6.45
N TYR A 155 1.18 8.89 6.45
CA TYR A 155 -0.27 9.07 6.38
C TYR A 155 -0.91 8.43 7.62
N GLY A 156 -1.71 9.20 8.35
CA GLY A 156 -2.32 8.78 9.62
C GLY A 156 -1.35 8.76 10.81
N GLY A 157 -1.81 8.25 11.96
CA GLY A 157 -1.02 8.12 13.20
C GLY A 157 -0.40 6.74 13.36
N GLY A 158 0.52 6.37 12.47
CA GLY A 158 1.13 5.04 12.47
C GLY A 158 2.18 4.84 13.57
N LEU A 159 2.37 3.59 14.00
CA LEU A 159 3.53 3.18 14.80
C LEU A 159 4.77 3.07 13.89
N TRP A 160 5.35 4.22 13.52
CA TRP A 160 6.34 4.32 12.44
C TRP A 160 7.59 3.48 12.62
N HIS A 161 8.02 3.22 13.85
CA HIS A 161 9.15 2.34 14.13
C HIS A 161 8.93 0.91 13.59
N THR A 162 7.68 0.43 13.52
CA THR A 162 7.35 -0.93 13.03
C THR A 162 7.57 -1.12 11.53
N TRP A 163 7.73 -0.02 10.79
CA TRP A 163 8.00 0.01 9.34
C TRP A 163 9.48 -0.13 9.00
N PHE A 164 10.36 0.11 9.98
CA PHE A 164 11.79 -0.12 9.81
C PHE A 164 12.06 -1.62 9.71
N ASP A 165 13.08 -1.97 8.93
CA ASP A 165 13.56 -3.32 8.74
C ASP A 165 12.52 -4.34 8.24
N ARG A 166 11.48 -3.83 7.59
CA ARG A 166 10.49 -4.64 6.87
C ARG A 166 10.85 -4.74 5.39
N ASP A 167 10.51 -5.89 4.83
CA ASP A 167 10.49 -6.11 3.39
C ASP A 167 9.28 -5.36 2.82
N LEU A 168 9.53 -4.18 2.24
CA LEU A 168 8.50 -3.30 1.72
C LEU A 168 8.30 -3.51 0.22
N SER A 169 7.06 -3.31 -0.20
CA SER A 169 6.70 -3.21 -1.61
C SER A 169 5.77 -2.02 -1.86
N ILE A 170 5.44 -1.79 -3.13
CA ILE A 170 4.56 -0.73 -3.61
C ILE A 170 3.20 -1.31 -4.02
N ALA A 171 2.13 -0.64 -3.59
CA ALA A 171 0.82 -0.79 -4.20
C ALA A 171 0.06 0.54 -4.26
N GLY A 172 -0.91 0.65 -5.15
CA GLY A 172 -1.80 1.81 -5.24
C GLY A 172 -2.47 1.90 -6.59
N ARG A 173 -2.59 3.14 -7.08
CA ARG A 173 -3.23 3.45 -8.36
C ARG A 173 -2.40 4.43 -9.16
N ALA A 174 -2.21 4.13 -10.44
CA ALA A 174 -1.67 5.04 -11.44
C ALA A 174 -2.80 5.55 -12.34
N LEU A 175 -2.73 6.81 -12.76
CA LEU A 175 -3.57 7.32 -13.85
C LEU A 175 -2.76 7.17 -15.14
N VAL A 176 -3.31 6.42 -16.10
CA VAL A 176 -2.64 6.10 -17.35
C VAL A 176 -3.42 6.74 -18.49
N ARG A 177 -2.71 7.48 -19.34
CA ARG A 177 -3.27 8.00 -20.58
C ARG A 177 -3.13 6.94 -21.67
N ASP A 178 -4.24 6.59 -22.30
CA ASP A 178 -4.23 5.75 -23.49
C ASP A 178 -3.71 6.56 -24.69
N ALA A 179 -2.70 6.04 -25.38
CA ALA A 179 -2.03 6.77 -26.45
C ALA A 179 -2.91 6.95 -27.70
N LYS A 180 -3.88 6.07 -27.94
CA LYS A 180 -4.73 6.11 -29.13
C LYS A 180 -5.95 7.02 -28.94
N SER A 181 -6.64 6.86 -27.82
CA SER A 181 -7.89 7.58 -27.49
C SER A 181 -7.66 8.87 -26.70
N GLY A 182 -6.47 9.06 -26.12
CA GLY A 182 -6.18 10.18 -25.22
C GLY A 182 -6.85 10.09 -23.84
N SER A 183 -7.69 9.09 -23.61
CA SER A 183 -8.46 8.91 -22.37
C SER A 183 -7.55 8.60 -21.19
N VAL A 184 -7.86 9.15 -20.01
CA VAL A 184 -7.13 8.90 -18.76
C VAL A 184 -7.92 7.92 -17.91
N THR A 185 -7.33 6.76 -17.63
CA THR A 185 -7.97 5.71 -16.82
C THR A 185 -7.15 5.33 -15.60
N PRO A 186 -7.79 5.07 -14.45
CA PRO A 186 -7.10 4.52 -13.29
C PRO A 186 -6.72 3.05 -13.52
N ARG A 187 -5.49 2.68 -13.17
CA ARG A 187 -5.02 1.29 -13.11
C ARG A 187 -4.47 0.99 -11.72
N LEU A 188 -4.86 -0.15 -11.16
CA LEU A 188 -4.30 -0.63 -9.90
C LEU A 188 -2.91 -1.22 -10.14
N VAL A 189 -2.00 -0.93 -9.22
CA VAL A 189 -0.62 -1.41 -9.24
C VAL A 189 -0.36 -2.14 -7.94
N LYS A 190 0.18 -3.36 -8.01
CA LYS A 190 0.60 -4.16 -6.86
C LYS A 190 1.84 -4.94 -7.27
N ILE A 191 2.99 -4.60 -6.69
CA ILE A 191 4.25 -5.31 -6.95
C ILE A 191 4.37 -6.42 -5.91
N ALA A 192 4.17 -7.68 -6.29
CA ALA A 192 4.20 -8.81 -5.37
C ALA A 192 5.64 -9.29 -5.04
N LYS A 193 6.59 -8.36 -4.93
CA LYS A 193 8.00 -8.62 -4.61
C LYS A 193 8.50 -7.56 -3.62
N PRO A 194 9.35 -7.92 -2.65
CA PRO A 194 9.98 -6.92 -1.79
C PRO A 194 11.04 -6.16 -2.61
N ILE A 195 10.82 -4.86 -2.77
CA ILE A 195 11.67 -4.00 -3.60
C ILE A 195 12.31 -2.87 -2.81
N MET A 196 11.90 -2.65 -1.56
CA MET A 196 12.41 -1.58 -0.73
C MET A 196 12.54 -1.99 0.73
N ARG A 197 13.38 -1.25 1.46
CA ARG A 197 13.53 -1.39 2.91
C ARG A 197 13.87 -0.05 3.53
N ILE A 198 13.35 0.23 4.73
CA ILE A 198 13.77 1.35 5.56
C ILE A 198 14.73 0.77 6.62
N PRO A 199 16.06 0.82 6.43
CA PRO A 199 16.99 0.21 7.37
C PRO A 199 17.09 0.99 8.68
N THR A 200 17.23 0.30 9.81
CA THR A 200 17.66 0.96 11.06
C THR A 200 19.16 1.29 11.05
N LEU A 201 19.55 2.29 11.83
CA LEU A 201 20.95 2.55 12.15
C LEU A 201 21.45 1.50 13.16
N ALA A 202 22.66 0.98 12.95
CA ALA A 202 23.28 0.02 13.87
C ALA A 202 23.40 0.60 15.29
N ILE A 203 23.07 -0.20 16.31
CA ILE A 203 23.06 0.21 17.72
C ILE A 203 24.41 0.75 18.21
N HIS A 204 25.52 0.26 17.68
CA HIS A 204 26.87 0.73 18.01
C HIS A 204 27.05 2.25 17.75
N LEU A 205 26.30 2.78 16.78
CA LEU A 205 26.26 4.20 16.39
C LEU A 205 25.08 4.95 17.03
N SER A 206 24.19 4.26 17.76
CA SER A 206 23.02 4.82 18.43
C SER A 206 22.90 4.25 19.86
N ARG A 207 23.89 4.58 20.69
CA ARG A 207 24.09 3.94 22.00
C ARG A 207 22.95 4.18 22.99
N THR A 208 22.21 5.28 22.85
CA THR A 208 21.12 5.65 23.77
C THR A 208 19.75 5.10 23.34
N VAL A 209 19.63 4.38 22.22
CA VAL A 209 18.32 3.96 21.68
C VAL A 209 17.50 3.09 22.65
N ASN A 210 18.17 2.26 23.46
CA ASN A 210 17.51 1.39 24.43
C ASN A 210 17.10 2.13 25.72
N SER A 211 17.79 3.22 26.07
CA SER A 211 17.50 4.01 27.29
C SER A 211 16.56 5.19 27.02
N GLU A 212 16.69 5.84 25.87
CA GLU A 212 15.94 7.06 25.51
C GLU A 212 14.83 6.81 24.49
N GLY A 213 14.78 5.61 23.90
CA GLY A 213 13.83 5.19 22.89
C GLY A 213 14.24 5.54 21.46
N PHE A 214 13.70 4.77 20.50
CA PHE A 214 13.91 5.00 19.08
C PHE A 214 13.06 6.17 18.56
N LYS A 215 13.72 7.29 18.24
CA LYS A 215 13.10 8.56 17.82
C LYS A 215 13.51 8.93 16.40
N PRO A 216 13.06 8.22 15.35
CA PRO A 216 13.43 8.54 13.98
C PRO A 216 12.76 9.85 13.54
N ASN A 217 13.51 10.71 12.84
CA ASN A 217 12.93 11.82 12.12
C ASN A 217 12.22 11.27 10.88
N PHE A 218 10.91 11.47 10.75
CA PHE A 218 10.13 10.86 9.66
C PHE A 218 10.44 11.43 8.27
N GLN A 219 11.05 12.62 8.20
CA GLN A 219 11.44 13.24 6.95
C GLN A 219 12.80 12.76 6.45
N THR A 220 13.76 12.50 7.34
CA THR A 220 15.14 12.17 6.95
C THR A 220 15.50 10.70 7.18
N HIS A 221 14.94 10.04 8.19
CA HIS A 221 15.29 8.66 8.54
C HIS A 221 14.33 7.62 7.98
N MET A 222 13.21 8.02 7.37
CA MET A 222 12.17 7.11 6.88
C MET A 222 12.19 6.89 5.35
N LEU A 223 13.27 7.30 4.67
CA LEU A 223 13.43 7.10 3.23
C LEU A 223 13.81 5.63 2.95
N PRO A 224 12.94 4.84 2.30
CA PRO A 224 13.30 3.49 1.91
C PRO A 224 14.37 3.51 0.82
N VAL A 225 15.30 2.56 0.92
CA VAL A 225 16.29 2.24 -0.10
C VAL A 225 15.64 1.32 -1.13
N LEU A 226 15.78 1.67 -2.42
CA LEU A 226 15.25 0.92 -3.57
C LEU A 226 16.34 0.12 -4.28
N ALA A 227 17.49 0.75 -4.53
CA ALA A 227 18.61 0.16 -5.25
C ALA A 227 19.94 0.87 -4.90
N THR A 228 21.05 0.34 -5.39
CA THR A 228 22.34 1.05 -5.41
C THR A 228 22.52 1.75 -6.75
N SER A 229 23.23 2.87 -6.78
CA SER A 229 23.55 3.59 -8.03
C SER A 229 24.34 2.72 -9.01
N ILE A 230 25.24 1.87 -8.49
CA ILE A 230 26.01 0.92 -9.31
C ILE A 230 25.09 -0.04 -10.07
N LYS A 231 24.08 -0.59 -9.38
CA LYS A 231 23.14 -1.51 -10.02
C LYS A 231 22.25 -0.79 -11.02
N ASP A 232 21.89 0.47 -10.77
CA ASP A 232 21.13 1.28 -11.72
C ASP A 232 21.93 1.53 -13.00
N GLU A 233 23.21 1.90 -12.87
CA GLU A 233 24.13 2.10 -14.00
C GLU A 233 24.34 0.82 -14.81
N LEU A 234 24.55 -0.33 -14.15
CA LEU A 234 24.71 -1.62 -14.83
C LEU A 234 23.46 -2.09 -15.59
N ASN A 235 22.26 -1.62 -15.19
CA ASN A 235 21.01 -1.98 -15.85
C ASN A 235 20.55 -0.97 -16.91
N LYS A 236 21.32 0.10 -17.16
CA LYS A 236 21.02 1.00 -18.28
C LYS A 236 21.13 0.19 -19.57
N PRO A 237 20.15 0.29 -20.49
CA PRO A 237 20.31 -0.30 -21.81
C PRO A 237 21.58 0.29 -22.43
N ALA A 238 22.43 -0.58 -22.99
CA ALA A 238 23.60 -0.12 -23.72
C ALA A 238 23.12 0.86 -24.78
N GLY A 239 23.58 2.12 -24.68
CA GLY A 239 23.34 3.10 -25.73
C GLY A 239 23.81 2.51 -27.05
N ASP A 240 23.01 2.68 -28.09
CA ASP A 240 23.45 2.61 -29.46
C ASP A 240 24.75 3.40 -29.60
N GLY A 241 25.83 2.68 -29.88
CA GLY A 241 27.20 3.20 -29.90
C GLY A 241 27.45 4.14 -31.07
N THR A 242 26.90 5.35 -31.03
CA THR A 242 27.39 6.49 -31.81
C THR A 242 27.86 7.58 -30.87
N GLY A 243 28.97 7.30 -30.18
CA GLY A 243 29.75 8.32 -29.51
C GLY A 243 30.52 9.14 -30.54
N THR A 244 30.14 10.40 -30.74
CA THR A 244 31.06 11.41 -31.28
C THR A 244 31.95 11.88 -30.14
N VAL A 245 33.25 11.71 -30.33
CA VAL A 245 34.32 12.10 -29.40
C VAL A 245 34.65 13.59 -29.63
N ALA A 246 34.08 14.47 -28.80
CA ALA A 246 34.51 15.86 -28.51
C ALA A 246 33.54 16.35 -27.42
N ASP A 247 33.90 16.72 -26.20
CA ASP A 247 35.01 17.54 -25.74
C ASP A 247 35.53 17.03 -24.39
N ALA A 248 36.79 16.63 -24.37
CA ALA A 248 37.55 16.43 -23.12
C ALA A 248 38.96 17.00 -23.32
N ALA A 249 39.06 18.30 -23.60
CA ALA A 249 40.34 19.00 -23.60
C ALA A 249 40.18 20.53 -23.42
N ALA A 250 39.94 20.98 -22.18
CA ALA A 250 40.33 22.33 -21.77
C ALA A 250 40.62 22.35 -20.26
N GLY A 251 41.80 21.85 -19.90
CA GLY A 251 42.35 21.99 -18.56
C GLY A 251 42.89 23.39 -18.30
N LYS A 252 42.58 23.92 -17.12
CA LYS A 252 43.39 24.79 -16.24
C LYS A 252 44.24 25.89 -16.91
N LYS A 253 43.93 27.16 -16.58
CA LYS A 253 44.97 28.12 -16.17
C LYS A 253 44.43 29.21 -15.22
N ARG A 254 45.29 29.54 -14.26
CA ARG A 254 45.15 30.47 -13.11
C ARG A 254 44.92 31.92 -13.55
N ALA A 255 44.31 32.72 -12.68
CA ALA A 255 44.85 34.05 -12.32
C ALA A 255 44.30 34.48 -10.95
N ARG A 256 45.24 34.73 -10.04
CA ARG A 256 45.11 35.44 -8.78
C ARG A 256 45.65 36.85 -9.08
N THR A 257 44.90 37.90 -8.81
CA THR A 257 45.46 39.26 -8.70
C THR A 257 44.67 40.05 -7.67
N GLU A 258 45.40 40.53 -6.69
CA GLU A 258 45.03 41.52 -5.68
C GLU A 258 44.90 42.92 -6.31
N GLY A 259 44.19 43.82 -5.62
CA GLY A 259 44.20 45.25 -5.90
C GLY A 259 42.94 45.95 -5.38
N GLY A 260 42.97 46.44 -4.14
CA GLY A 260 41.85 47.14 -3.49
C GLY A 260 41.86 48.67 -3.66
N SER A 261 40.81 49.33 -3.17
CA SER A 261 40.81 50.65 -2.50
C SER A 261 39.39 51.19 -2.24
N GLY A 262 39.18 51.78 -1.04
CA GLY A 262 38.11 52.76 -0.68
C GLY A 262 36.82 52.16 -0.07
N ARG A 263 36.49 52.30 1.23
CA ARG A 263 35.85 53.44 1.94
C ARG A 263 34.61 53.96 1.17
N ASP A 264 33.40 54.09 1.72
CA ASP A 264 33.00 54.77 2.96
C ASP A 264 31.47 54.62 3.23
N GLY A 265 31.00 54.80 4.48
CA GLY A 265 29.63 55.13 4.95
C GLY A 265 28.45 54.18 4.62
N GLY A 266 27.46 53.86 5.45
CA GLY A 266 26.85 54.53 6.61
C GLY A 266 25.31 54.59 6.39
N GLU A 267 24.53 54.05 7.35
CA GLU A 267 23.08 54.24 7.59
C GLU A 267 22.08 53.74 6.50
N GLY A 268 20.84 53.34 6.76
CA GLY A 268 19.93 53.37 7.91
C GLY A 268 18.67 52.55 7.59
N GLY A 269 17.87 52.27 8.61
CA GLY A 269 16.79 51.26 8.60
C GLY A 269 15.51 51.58 7.81
N GLY A 270 14.63 50.56 7.82
CA GLY A 270 13.29 50.50 7.24
C GLY A 270 12.80 49.06 7.22
#